data_AF-R1F0Q3-F1
#
_entry.id   AF-R1F0Q3-F1
#
_cell.length_a   1.000
_cell.length_b   1.000
_cell.length_c   1.000
_cell.angle_alpha   90.00
_cell.angle_beta   90.00
_cell.angle_gamma   90.00
#
_symmetry.space_group_name_H-M   'P 1'
#
loop_
_entity.id
_entity.type
_entity.pdbx_description
1 polymer ?
#
loop_
_entity_poly.entity_id
_entity_poly.type
_entity_poly.pdbx_seq_one_letter_code
_entity_poly.pdbx_strand_id
1 'polypeptide(L)'
;MFSEGDIGVLPPLGVYDPLGLIETRDMRRYEIMEVKHGRAAMLGFLHVIALKAGVVLPGALTLSGTKFSDIPTSCFGSLEAVPTFGWLQIMLFCLFQETGYGLGLAKGQTGGYASNPDNNEDDGEVGDIAGIPWVRYDDPETKTFKLNAERQNGRAAMLGITGCLVHEILGVDALYPTGGLGGAAPPAIF
;
A
#
# COMPACT_ATOMS: atom_id res chain seq x y z
N MET A 1 2.40 -4.78 -25.51
CA MET A 1 2.91 -6.15 -25.31
C MET A 1 4.13 -6.02 -24.42
N PHE A 2 4.13 -6.65 -23.23
CA PHE A 2 5.27 -6.58 -22.31
C PHE A 2 6.44 -7.39 -22.86
N SER A 3 7.64 -6.87 -22.67
CA SER A 3 8.90 -7.46 -23.11
C SER A 3 9.91 -7.52 -21.96
N GLU A 4 10.88 -8.43 -22.06
CA GLU A 4 12.00 -8.49 -21.11
C GLU A 4 12.78 -7.16 -21.16
N GLY A 5 12.81 -6.44 -20.03
CA GLY A 5 13.38 -5.10 -19.92
C GLY A 5 12.37 -3.99 -19.63
N ASP A 6 11.07 -4.26 -19.76
CA ASP A 6 10.03 -3.32 -19.34
C ASP A 6 9.99 -3.17 -17.81
N ILE A 7 9.50 -2.02 -17.34
CA ILE A 7 9.39 -1.71 -15.92
C ILE A 7 8.47 -2.73 -15.24
N GLY A 8 9.01 -3.51 -14.32
CA GLY A 8 8.31 -4.58 -13.59
C GLY A 8 8.58 -6.00 -14.11
N VAL A 9 9.26 -6.13 -15.26
CA VAL A 9 9.67 -7.42 -15.85
C VAL A 9 11.13 -7.67 -15.48
N LEU A 10 11.35 -8.48 -14.43
CA LEU A 10 12.67 -8.75 -13.88
C LEU A 10 12.91 -10.27 -13.75
N PRO A 11 14.17 -10.72 -13.87
CA PRO A 11 14.52 -12.10 -13.51
C PRO A 11 14.26 -12.34 -12.01
N PRO A 12 13.91 -13.56 -11.59
CA PRO A 12 13.93 -14.82 -12.36
C PRO A 12 12.66 -15.13 -13.16
N LEU A 13 11.56 -14.40 -12.94
CA LEU A 13 10.26 -14.75 -13.53
C LEU A 13 10.03 -14.16 -14.92
N GLY A 14 10.70 -13.07 -15.28
CA GLY A 14 10.49 -12.42 -16.57
C GLY A 14 9.03 -11.98 -16.74
N VAL A 15 8.46 -12.21 -17.92
CA VAL A 15 7.04 -11.94 -18.18
C VAL A 15 6.19 -13.05 -17.53
N TYR A 16 5.55 -12.73 -16.41
CA TYR A 16 4.74 -13.66 -15.65
C TYR A 16 3.24 -13.38 -15.83
N ASP A 17 2.60 -14.09 -16.76
CA ASP A 17 1.15 -14.07 -16.98
C ASP A 17 0.56 -15.48 -17.06
N PRO A 18 0.33 -16.16 -15.92
CA PRO A 18 -0.25 -17.49 -15.91
C PRO A 18 -1.75 -17.52 -16.28
N LEU A 19 -2.42 -16.35 -16.29
CA LEU A 19 -3.87 -16.25 -16.50
C LEU A 19 -4.25 -15.70 -17.89
N GLY A 20 -3.28 -15.33 -18.72
CA GLY A 20 -3.52 -14.78 -20.07
C GLY A 20 -4.23 -13.42 -20.05
N LEU A 21 -3.97 -12.60 -19.03
CA LEU A 21 -4.62 -11.29 -18.88
C LEU A 21 -4.03 -10.23 -19.82
N ILE A 22 -2.77 -10.37 -20.23
CA ILE A 22 -2.08 -9.40 -21.08
C ILE A 22 -2.75 -9.27 -22.45
N GLU A 23 -3.30 -10.35 -22.99
CA GLU A 23 -3.93 -10.36 -24.31
C GLU A 23 -5.40 -9.89 -24.28
N THR A 24 -6.06 -10.03 -23.12
CA THR A 24 -7.52 -9.88 -23.00
C THR A 24 -7.96 -8.58 -22.34
N ARG A 25 -7.05 -7.86 -21.67
CA ARG A 25 -7.37 -6.70 -20.85
C ARG A 25 -6.46 -5.51 -21.12
N ASP A 26 -6.96 -4.31 -20.80
CA ASP A 26 -6.15 -3.09 -20.81
C ASP A 26 -5.18 -3.09 -19.64
N MET A 27 -3.92 -3.37 -19.96
CA MET A 27 -2.85 -3.51 -18.97
C MET A 27 -2.53 -2.21 -18.25
N ARG A 28 -2.71 -1.03 -18.87
CA ARG A 28 -2.43 0.27 -18.24
C ARG A 28 -3.20 0.41 -16.93
N ARG A 29 -4.47 0.00 -16.92
CA ARG A 29 -5.32 0.03 -15.72
C ARG A 29 -4.78 -0.90 -14.62
N TYR A 30 -4.34 -2.11 -15.00
CA TYR A 30 -3.80 -3.07 -14.04
C TYR A 30 -2.46 -2.59 -13.45
N GLU A 31 -1.62 -1.92 -14.24
CA GLU A 31 -0.38 -1.32 -13.72
C GLU A 31 -0.67 -0.19 -12.72
N ILE A 32 -1.63 0.68 -13.01
CA ILE A 32 -2.07 1.73 -12.07
C ILE A 32 -2.57 1.09 -10.78
N MET A 33 -3.43 0.07 -10.88
CA MET A 33 -3.95 -0.63 -9.71
C MET A 33 -2.83 -1.30 -8.91
N GLU A 34 -1.89 -1.96 -9.57
CA GLU A 34 -0.76 -2.61 -8.92
C GLU A 34 0.10 -1.61 -8.15
N VAL A 35 0.45 -0.47 -8.75
CA VAL A 35 1.25 0.58 -8.09
C VAL A 35 0.49 1.17 -6.91
N LYS A 36 -0.82 1.43 -7.04
CA LYS A 36 -1.65 1.92 -5.93
C LYS A 36 -1.70 0.94 -4.75
N HIS A 37 -1.99 -0.33 -5.01
CA HIS A 37 -2.01 -1.35 -3.96
C HIS A 37 -0.63 -1.57 -3.36
N GLY A 38 0.43 -1.56 -4.18
CA GLY A 38 1.81 -1.66 -3.73
C GLY A 38 2.21 -0.54 -2.79
N ARG A 39 1.90 0.73 -3.12
CA ARG A 39 2.17 1.89 -2.25
C ARG A 39 1.40 1.82 -0.94
N ALA A 40 0.11 1.50 -0.99
CA ALA A 40 -0.70 1.32 0.22
C ALA A 40 -0.16 0.19 1.11
N ALA A 41 0.22 -0.94 0.51
CA ALA A 41 0.78 -2.08 1.23
C ALA A 41 2.15 -1.78 1.84
N MET A 42 3.02 -1.04 1.17
CA MET A 42 4.31 -0.60 1.72
C MET A 42 4.12 0.24 2.98
N LEU A 43 3.20 1.21 2.95
CA LEU A 43 2.88 2.04 4.13
C LEU A 43 2.25 1.22 5.25
N GLY A 44 1.32 0.32 4.92
CA GLY A 44 0.68 -0.57 5.89
C GLY A 44 1.66 -1.53 6.57
N PHE A 45 2.56 -2.14 5.81
CA PHE A 45 3.57 -3.05 6.35
C PHE A 45 4.60 -2.32 7.23
N LEU A 46 5.07 -1.14 6.79
CA LEU A 46 5.96 -0.30 7.62
C LEU A 46 5.27 0.11 8.93
N HIS A 47 3.97 0.40 8.89
CA HIS A 47 3.19 0.74 10.07
C HIS A 47 3.13 -0.42 11.07
N VAL A 48 2.90 -1.66 10.61
CA VAL A 48 2.94 -2.85 11.47
C VAL A 48 4.29 -3.00 12.16
N ILE A 49 5.39 -2.83 11.42
CA ILE A 49 6.75 -2.89 11.99
C ILE A 49 6.95 -1.79 13.05
N ALA A 50 6.55 -0.54 12.75
CA ALA A 50 6.71 0.58 13.66
C ALA A 50 5.93 0.38 14.97
N LEU A 51 4.68 -0.11 14.90
CA LEU A 51 3.88 -0.41 16.08
C LEU A 51 4.47 -1.55 16.91
N LYS A 52 4.96 -2.61 16.26
CA LYS A 52 5.63 -3.74 16.95
C LYS A 52 6.97 -3.33 17.56
N ALA A 53 7.64 -2.32 17.03
CA ALA A 53 8.82 -1.70 17.62
C ALA A 53 8.48 -0.76 18.81
N GLY A 54 7.20 -0.55 19.13
CA GLY A 54 6.75 0.31 20.22
C GLY A 54 6.71 1.80 19.88
N VAL A 55 6.79 2.16 18.60
CA VAL A 55 6.69 3.56 18.15
C VAL A 55 5.22 3.97 18.16
N VAL A 56 4.83 4.74 19.17
CA VAL A 56 3.47 5.27 19.32
C VAL A 56 3.55 6.79 19.41
N LEU A 57 2.60 7.48 18.75
CA LEU A 57 2.52 8.93 18.83
C LEU A 57 2.21 9.39 20.26
N PRO A 58 2.92 10.40 20.78
CA PRO A 58 2.59 10.96 22.08
C PRO A 58 1.30 11.80 21.97
N GLY A 59 0.36 11.60 22.91
CA GLY A 59 -0.83 12.45 23.03
C GLY A 59 -2.15 11.69 23.11
N ALA A 60 -3.24 12.46 23.08
CA ALA A 60 -4.59 11.94 23.07
C ALA A 60 -5.10 11.79 21.64
N LEU A 61 -5.68 10.63 21.33
CA LEU A 61 -6.44 10.37 20.11
C LEU A 61 -7.75 11.18 20.10
N THR A 62 -8.38 11.33 21.26
CA THR A 62 -9.70 11.97 21.39
C THR A 62 -9.62 13.17 22.33
N LEU A 63 -10.50 14.16 22.14
CA LEU A 63 -10.70 15.25 23.11
C LEU A 63 -11.14 14.71 24.49
N SER A 64 -11.68 13.48 24.53
CA SER A 64 -12.12 12.78 25.74
C SER A 64 -10.98 12.12 26.54
N GLY A 65 -9.74 12.17 26.03
CA GLY A 65 -8.54 11.76 26.78
C GLY A 65 -8.00 10.36 26.50
N THR A 66 -8.58 9.60 25.56
CA THR A 66 -8.01 8.31 25.11
C THR A 66 -6.64 8.55 24.51
N LYS A 67 -5.59 7.88 24.97
CA LYS A 67 -4.24 8.06 24.43
C LYS A 67 -3.96 7.10 23.28
N PHE A 68 -3.04 7.46 22.40
CA PHE A 68 -2.56 6.54 21.36
C PHE A 68 -1.89 5.29 21.95
N SER A 69 -1.30 5.39 23.15
CA SER A 69 -0.73 4.26 23.89
C SER A 69 -1.76 3.22 24.34
N ASP A 70 -3.03 3.62 24.43
CA ASP A 70 -4.09 2.77 24.96
C ASP A 70 -4.74 1.92 23.85
N ILE A 71 -4.37 2.18 22.59
CA ILE A 71 -4.84 1.46 21.41
C ILE A 71 -4.03 0.17 21.27
N PRO A 72 -4.67 -1.00 21.09
CA PRO A 72 -3.97 -2.25 20.83
C PRO A 72 -3.14 -2.16 19.55
N THR A 73 -1.95 -2.76 19.55
CA THR A 73 -1.02 -2.77 18.41
C THR A 73 -1.30 -3.87 17.38
N SER A 74 -2.42 -4.56 17.52
CA SER A 74 -2.91 -5.55 16.56
C SER A 74 -3.65 -4.87 15.41
N CYS A 75 -3.63 -5.45 14.21
CA CYS A 75 -4.21 -4.88 13.00
C CYS A 75 -5.73 -4.72 13.13
N PHE A 76 -6.44 -5.72 13.63
CA PHE A 76 -7.89 -5.68 13.80
C PHE A 76 -8.30 -4.99 15.11
N GLY A 77 -7.51 -5.15 16.17
CA GLY A 77 -7.80 -4.46 17.43
C GLY A 77 -7.68 -2.94 17.29
N SER A 78 -6.66 -2.45 16.56
CA SER A 78 -6.52 -1.01 16.30
C SER A 78 -7.65 -0.47 15.42
N LEU A 79 -8.11 -1.26 14.45
CA LEU A 79 -9.28 -0.93 13.62
C LEU A 79 -10.54 -0.71 14.47
N GLU A 80 -10.81 -1.60 15.43
CA GLU A 80 -12.00 -1.54 16.29
C GLU A 80 -11.91 -0.47 17.39
N ALA A 81 -10.71 -0.18 17.88
CA ALA A 81 -10.49 0.77 18.98
C ALA A 81 -10.60 2.24 18.55
N VAL A 82 -10.44 2.54 17.27
CA VAL A 82 -10.55 3.92 16.74
C VAL A 82 -12.03 4.34 16.67
N PRO A 83 -12.42 5.49 17.25
CA PRO A 83 -13.79 5.96 17.18
C PRO A 83 -14.30 6.12 15.74
N THR A 84 -15.58 5.81 15.50
CA THR A 84 -16.21 5.88 14.17
C THR A 84 -16.05 7.25 13.50
N PHE A 85 -16.12 8.33 14.28
CA PHE A 85 -15.92 9.68 13.76
C PHE A 85 -14.47 9.92 13.27
N GLY A 86 -13.48 9.34 13.96
CA GLY A 86 -12.08 9.36 13.51
C GLY A 86 -11.91 8.58 12.20
N TRP A 87 -12.54 7.42 12.09
CA TRP A 87 -12.57 6.64 10.85
C TRP A 87 -13.20 7.40 9.68
N LEU A 88 -14.30 8.13 9.92
CA LEU A 88 -14.94 8.95 8.90
C LEU A 88 -13.99 10.04 8.37
N GLN A 89 -13.22 10.68 9.24
CA GLN A 89 -12.22 11.68 8.84
C GLN A 89 -11.11 11.07 7.97
N ILE A 90 -10.60 9.89 8.36
CA ILE A 90 -9.57 9.17 7.59
C ILE A 90 -10.12 8.79 6.21
N MET A 91 -11.30 8.17 6.15
CA MET A 91 -11.94 7.77 4.89
C MET A 91 -12.20 8.97 3.97
N LEU A 92 -12.67 10.08 4.53
CA LEU A 92 -12.92 11.30 3.78
C LEU A 92 -11.61 11.90 3.25
N PHE A 93 -10.55 11.92 4.06
CA PHE A 93 -9.22 12.36 3.62
C PHE A 93 -8.68 11.49 2.48
N CYS A 94 -8.74 10.17 2.60
CA CYS A 94 -8.34 9.24 1.55
C CYS A 94 -9.16 9.43 0.27
N LEU A 95 -10.48 9.61 0.39
CA LEU A 95 -11.36 9.89 -0.76
C LEU A 95 -10.96 11.17 -1.49
N PHE A 96 -10.70 12.26 -0.77
CA PHE A 96 -10.24 13.52 -1.35
C PHE A 96 -8.90 13.36 -2.09
N GLN A 97 -7.97 12.56 -1.54
CA GLN A 97 -6.69 12.29 -2.20
C GLN A 97 -6.86 11.45 -3.47
N GLU A 98 -7.69 10.40 -3.45
CA GLU A 98 -7.91 9.52 -4.60
C GLU A 98 -8.64 10.19 -5.77
N THR A 99 -9.54 11.13 -5.49
CA THR A 99 -10.29 11.87 -6.51
C THR A 99 -9.55 13.11 -7.04
N GLY A 100 -8.36 13.44 -6.52
CA GLY A 100 -7.57 14.60 -6.96
C GLY A 100 -8.11 15.96 -6.49
N TYR A 101 -9.23 15.99 -5.78
CA TYR A 101 -9.80 17.21 -5.18
C TYR A 101 -9.17 17.57 -3.82
N GLY A 102 -8.27 16.74 -3.29
CA GLY A 102 -7.52 16.99 -2.07
C GLY A 102 -6.41 18.03 -2.26
N LEU A 103 -6.64 19.27 -1.79
CA LEU A 103 -5.69 20.40 -1.78
C LEU A 103 -5.07 20.79 -3.14
N GLY A 104 -5.53 20.25 -4.27
CA GLY A 104 -4.92 20.48 -5.59
C GLY A 104 -3.50 19.94 -5.74
N LEU A 105 -3.07 19.07 -4.80
CA LEU A 105 -1.72 18.51 -4.76
C LEU A 105 -1.63 17.14 -5.46
N ALA A 106 -2.76 16.48 -5.70
CA ALA A 106 -2.85 15.15 -6.29
C ALA A 106 -3.50 15.19 -7.68
N LYS A 107 -2.87 14.53 -8.66
CA LYS A 107 -3.47 14.25 -9.97
C LYS A 107 -4.25 12.95 -9.85
N GLY A 108 -5.56 13.00 -10.10
CA GLY A 108 -6.42 11.83 -10.02
C GLY A 108 -6.09 10.82 -11.12
N GLN A 109 -5.26 9.82 -10.82
CA GLN A 109 -5.07 8.66 -11.71
C GLN A 109 -6.16 7.64 -11.43
N THR A 110 -7.33 7.83 -12.04
CA THR A 110 -8.49 6.96 -11.80
C THR A 110 -8.60 5.80 -12.78
N GLY A 111 -7.72 5.74 -13.78
CA GLY A 111 -7.79 4.72 -14.83
C GLY A 111 -9.11 4.80 -15.60
N GLY A 112 -9.59 6.04 -15.85
CA GLY A 112 -10.79 6.34 -16.62
C GLY A 112 -12.13 6.31 -15.85
N TYR A 113 -12.13 6.21 -14.51
CA TYR A 113 -13.37 6.20 -13.71
C TYR A 113 -13.84 7.59 -13.23
N ALA A 114 -12.92 8.55 -13.08
CA ALA A 114 -13.22 9.94 -12.70
C ALA A 114 -12.51 11.00 -13.56
N SER A 115 -11.48 10.60 -14.33
CA SER A 115 -10.99 11.33 -15.49
C SER A 115 -11.93 11.05 -16.67
N ASN A 116 -12.23 12.09 -17.46
CA ASN A 116 -13.17 12.06 -18.59
C ASN A 116 -13.20 10.70 -19.30
N PRO A 117 -14.38 10.06 -19.47
CA PRO A 117 -14.49 8.75 -20.13
C PRO A 117 -13.97 8.73 -21.57
N ASP A 118 -13.77 9.92 -22.16
CA ASP A 118 -13.28 10.11 -23.53
C ASP A 118 -11.78 10.44 -23.61
N ASN A 119 -11.11 10.80 -22.50
CA ASN A 119 -9.72 11.27 -22.50
C ASN A 119 -8.85 10.52 -21.47
N ASN A 120 -8.41 9.33 -21.85
CA ASN A 120 -7.33 8.61 -21.18
C ASN A 120 -5.96 9.31 -21.30
N GLU A 121 -5.84 10.34 -22.14
CA GLU A 121 -4.62 11.10 -22.45
C GLU A 121 -4.25 12.13 -21.35
N ASP A 122 -5.21 12.58 -20.54
CA ASP A 122 -4.96 13.54 -19.46
C ASP A 122 -4.44 12.86 -18.17
N ASP A 123 -4.58 11.55 -18.03
CA ASP A 123 -3.98 10.76 -16.95
C ASP A 123 -2.47 10.63 -17.24
N GLY A 124 -1.60 11.19 -16.40
CA GLY A 124 -0.14 11.21 -16.63
C GLY A 124 0.50 9.81 -16.69
N GLU A 125 1.84 9.75 -16.70
CA GLU A 125 2.57 8.47 -16.61
C GLU A 125 2.11 7.64 -15.41
N VAL A 126 2.02 6.31 -15.54
CA VAL A 126 1.56 5.42 -14.47
C VAL A 126 2.36 5.66 -13.18
N GLY A 127 1.66 5.98 -12.09
CA GLY A 127 2.27 6.29 -10.80
C GLY A 127 2.59 7.78 -10.56
N ASP A 128 2.43 8.65 -11.57
CA ASP A 128 2.54 10.10 -11.44
C ASP A 128 1.23 10.71 -10.91
N ILE A 129 1.14 10.74 -9.57
CA ILE A 129 -0.03 11.24 -8.82
C ILE A 129 0.20 12.63 -8.21
N ALA A 130 1.38 13.24 -8.36
CA ALA A 130 1.72 14.48 -7.67
C ALA A 130 1.68 15.69 -8.60
N GLY A 131 0.84 16.68 -8.29
CA GLY A 131 0.85 18.01 -8.93
C GLY A 131 1.98 18.93 -8.43
N ILE A 132 2.84 18.41 -7.56
CA ILE A 132 3.95 19.12 -6.91
C ILE A 132 5.27 18.76 -7.65
N PRO A 133 6.27 19.65 -7.73
CA PRO A 133 7.61 19.29 -8.21
C PRO A 133 8.30 18.30 -7.26
N TRP A 134 7.96 17.02 -7.41
CA TRP A 134 8.70 15.90 -6.84
C TRP A 134 9.98 15.63 -7.63
N VAL A 135 10.93 14.92 -7.03
CA VAL A 135 12.17 14.52 -7.69
C VAL A 135 11.83 13.63 -8.90
N ARG A 136 12.03 14.18 -10.09
CA ARG A 136 11.97 13.45 -11.35
C ARG A 136 13.40 13.10 -11.76
N TYR A 137 13.60 11.86 -12.17
CA TYR A 137 14.91 11.38 -12.60
C TYR A 137 15.07 11.64 -14.10
N ASP A 138 16.02 12.50 -14.46
CA ASP A 138 16.34 12.79 -15.87
C ASP A 138 17.10 11.63 -16.52
N ASP A 139 17.90 10.90 -15.74
CA ASP A 139 18.65 9.73 -16.20
C ASP A 139 17.73 8.49 -16.37
N PRO A 140 17.60 7.93 -17.59
CA PRO A 140 16.70 6.81 -17.87
C PRO A 140 17.04 5.54 -17.08
N GLU A 141 18.33 5.25 -16.85
CA GLU A 141 18.76 4.07 -16.11
C GLU A 141 18.36 4.17 -14.64
N THR A 142 18.63 5.31 -14.01
CA THR A 142 18.22 5.59 -12.62
C THR A 142 16.71 5.55 -12.47
N LYS A 143 15.95 6.15 -13.41
CA LYS A 143 14.48 6.11 -13.41
C LYS A 143 13.98 4.66 -13.44
N THR A 144 14.51 3.85 -14.36
CA THR A 144 14.12 2.45 -14.53
C THR A 144 14.42 1.63 -13.28
N PHE A 145 15.62 1.79 -12.69
CA PHE A 145 15.99 1.10 -11.46
C PHE A 145 15.07 1.46 -10.29
N LYS A 146 14.79 2.75 -10.07
CA LYS A 146 13.96 3.22 -8.96
C LYS A 146 12.51 2.79 -9.07
N LEU A 147 11.92 2.86 -10.26
CA LEU A 147 10.55 2.40 -10.51
C LEU A 147 10.44 0.88 -10.36
N ASN A 148 11.46 0.13 -10.81
CA ASN A 148 11.54 -1.30 -10.57
C ASN A 148 11.64 -1.65 -9.09
N ALA A 149 12.48 -0.94 -8.33
CA ALA A 149 12.61 -1.13 -6.89
C ALA A 149 11.29 -0.84 -6.16
N GLU A 150 10.60 0.24 -6.53
CA GLU A 150 9.28 0.57 -6.00
C GLU A 150 8.26 -0.53 -6.27
N ARG A 151 8.15 -0.99 -7.51
CA ARG A 151 7.17 -2.01 -7.91
C ARG A 151 7.43 -3.35 -7.22
N GLN A 152 8.69 -3.77 -7.11
CA GLN A 152 9.05 -5.01 -6.42
C GLN A 152 8.84 -4.93 -4.91
N ASN A 153 9.19 -3.81 -4.26
CA ASN A 153 8.88 -3.59 -2.85
C ASN A 153 7.37 -3.55 -2.61
N GLY A 154 6.59 -2.97 -3.53
CA GLY A 154 5.13 -2.99 -3.52
C GLY A 154 4.57 -4.41 -3.58
N ARG A 155 5.05 -5.24 -4.53
CA ARG A 155 4.67 -6.66 -4.66
C ARG A 155 4.98 -7.46 -3.40
N ALA A 156 6.20 -7.29 -2.85
CA ALA A 156 6.61 -7.96 -1.63
C ALA A 156 5.77 -7.49 -0.41
N ALA A 157 5.51 -6.19 -0.30
CA ALA A 157 4.72 -5.63 0.79
C ALA A 157 3.26 -6.09 0.75
N MET A 158 2.67 -6.25 -0.44
CA MET A 158 1.32 -6.82 -0.59
C MET A 158 1.24 -8.23 0.01
N LEU A 159 2.21 -9.10 -0.28
CA LEU A 159 2.28 -10.43 0.32
C LEU A 159 2.59 -10.36 1.82
N GLY A 160 3.47 -9.45 2.24
CA GLY A 160 3.85 -9.25 3.64
C GLY A 160 2.66 -8.86 4.52
N ILE A 161 1.90 -7.85 4.12
CA ILE A 161 0.73 -7.40 4.89
C ILE A 161 -0.39 -8.46 4.90
N THR A 162 -0.61 -9.16 3.79
CA THR A 162 -1.56 -10.28 3.76
C THR A 162 -1.14 -11.38 4.73
N GLY A 163 0.16 -11.72 4.78
CA GLY A 163 0.70 -12.65 5.77
C GLY A 163 0.42 -12.19 7.21
N CYS A 164 0.71 -10.93 7.52
CA CYS A 164 0.44 -10.35 8.83
C CYS A 164 -1.04 -10.45 9.25
N LEU A 165 -1.95 -10.13 8.32
CA LEU A 165 -3.40 -10.22 8.57
C LEU A 165 -3.83 -11.67 8.82
N VAL A 166 -3.34 -12.62 8.02
CA VAL A 166 -3.67 -14.05 8.19
C VAL A 166 -3.14 -14.58 9.51
N HIS A 167 -1.91 -14.25 9.89
CA HIS A 167 -1.33 -14.65 11.17
C HIS A 167 -2.17 -14.16 12.36
N GLU A 168 -2.62 -12.91 12.31
CA GLU A 168 -3.47 -12.35 13.37
C GLU A 168 -4.84 -13.03 13.44
N ILE A 169 -5.46 -13.35 12.30
CA ILE A 169 -6.72 -14.12 12.26
C ILE A 169 -6.54 -15.52 12.87
N LEU A 170 -5.38 -16.13 12.66
CA LEU A 170 -5.02 -17.43 13.25
C LEU A 170 -4.65 -17.33 14.74
N GLY A 171 -4.69 -16.14 15.33
CA GLY A 171 -4.44 -15.91 16.75
C GLY A 171 -2.96 -15.88 17.13
N VAL A 172 -2.05 -15.74 16.16
CA VAL A 172 -0.61 -15.63 16.40
C VAL A 172 -0.10 -14.22 16.10
N ASP A 173 1.13 -13.91 16.52
CA ASP A 173 1.69 -12.58 16.27
C ASP A 173 1.82 -12.32 14.76
N ALA A 174 1.34 -11.15 14.33
CA ALA A 174 1.32 -10.74 12.93
C ALA A 174 2.72 -10.77 12.27
N LEU A 175 3.77 -10.43 13.01
CA LEU A 175 5.15 -10.34 12.51
C LEU A 175 5.95 -11.63 12.82
N TYR A 176 5.69 -12.25 13.96
CA TYR A 176 6.40 -13.45 14.44
C TYR A 176 5.43 -14.60 14.72
N PRO A 177 4.82 -15.21 13.68
CA PRO A 177 3.81 -16.27 13.83
C PRO A 177 4.33 -17.52 14.56
N THR A 178 5.64 -17.77 14.51
CA THR A 178 6.31 -18.90 15.17
C THR A 178 7.02 -18.51 16.48
N GLY A 179 6.85 -17.28 16.98
CA GLY A 179 7.39 -16.83 18.28
C GLY A 179 8.86 -16.39 18.36
N GLY A 180 9.62 -16.26 17.27
CA GLY A 180 11.06 -15.88 17.35
C GLY A 180 11.32 -14.47 17.93
N LEU A 181 12.47 -14.08 18.50
CA LEU A 181 13.77 -14.71 18.86
C LEU A 181 13.92 -14.93 20.40
N GLY A 182 12.82 -14.84 21.14
CA GLY A 182 12.79 -15.05 22.61
C GLY A 182 11.37 -15.08 23.20
N GLY A 183 10.33 -15.11 22.37
CA GLY A 183 8.94 -15.22 22.80
C GLY A 183 8.50 -16.68 22.82
N ALA A 184 7.69 -17.06 23.80
CA ALA A 184 7.09 -18.39 23.80
C ALA A 184 6.22 -18.55 22.55
N ALA A 185 6.37 -19.68 21.86
CA ALA A 185 5.44 -20.08 20.82
C ALA A 185 4.02 -20.04 21.41
N PRO A 186 3.03 -19.51 20.68
CA PRO A 186 1.66 -19.49 21.15
C PRO A 186 1.20 -20.92 21.50
N PRO A 187 0.38 -21.10 22.56
CA PRO A 187 -0.09 -22.42 22.94
C PRO A 187 -0.79 -23.09 21.76
N ALA A 188 -0.41 -24.34 21.46
CA ALA A 188 -1.02 -25.10 20.39
C ALA A 188 -2.52 -25.26 20.66
N ILE A 189 -3.33 -25.00 19.65
CA ILE A 189 -4.79 -25.17 19.71
C ILE A 189 -5.08 -26.66 19.49
N PHE A 190 -4.85 -27.49 20.50
CA PHE A 190 -5.38 -28.87 20.62
C PHE A 190 -5.61 -29.23 22.08
#